data_AF-A0A5B7C2Q2-F1
#
_entry.id   AF-A0A5B7C2Q2-F1
#
_cell.length_a   1.000
_cell.length_b   1.000
_cell.length_c   1.000
_cell.angle_alpha   90.00
_cell.angle_beta   90.00
_cell.angle_gamma   90.00
#
_symmetry.space_group_name_H-M   'P 1'
#
loop_
_entity.id
_entity.type
_entity.pdbx_description
1 polymer ?
#
loop_
_entity_poly.entity_id
_entity_poly.type
_entity_poly.pdbx_seq_one_letter_code
_entity_poly.pdbx_strand_id
1 'polypeptide(L)'
;IFLSTPLAIQGSLVVLQALTMDRRIGPHHLKIPAGSMIVFVLISTSIFLTIFDKFLWPTWQKLTRRSPTPLWRIGVGHVLNVLSMAVSALVESKRLKRAE
;
A
#
# COMPACT_ATOMS: atom_id res chain seq x y z
N ILE A 1 7.76 -9.83 -13.21
CA ILE A 1 8.18 -10.82 -12.18
C ILE A 1 8.40 -10.13 -10.83
N PHE A 2 9.36 -9.21 -10.67
CA PHE A 2 9.63 -8.58 -9.36
C PHE A 2 8.48 -7.73 -8.79
N LEU A 3 7.67 -7.08 -9.63
CA LEU A 3 6.49 -6.32 -9.18
C LEU A 3 5.22 -7.17 -9.11
N SER A 4 5.12 -8.24 -9.90
CA SER A 4 3.94 -9.12 -9.90
C SER A 4 3.83 -9.91 -8.60
N THR A 5 4.96 -10.30 -8.00
CA THR A 5 4.98 -11.02 -6.72
C THR A 5 4.41 -10.18 -5.56
N PRO A 6 4.88 -8.96 -5.27
CA PRO A 6 4.30 -8.12 -4.21
C PRO A 6 2.85 -7.72 -4.50
N LEU A 7 2.45 -7.54 -5.76
CA LEU A 7 1.04 -7.29 -6.11
C LEU A 7 0.14 -8.48 -5.75
N ALA A 8 0.57 -9.71 -6.08
CA ALA A 8 -0.15 -10.93 -5.74
C ALA A 8 -0.23 -11.16 -4.22
N ILE A 9 0.88 -10.91 -3.51
CA ILE A 9 0.97 -11.01 -2.05
C ILE A 9 0.05 -9.99 -1.38
N GLN A 10 0.04 -8.73 -1.84
CA GLN A 10 -0.85 -7.70 -1.28
C GLN A 10 -2.33 -8.10 -1.40
N GLY A 11 -2.77 -8.57 -2.56
CA GLY A 11 -4.16 -8.96 -2.77
C GLY A 11 -4.62 -10.08 -1.82
N SER A 12 -3.73 -11.02 -1.51
CA SER A 12 -4.04 -12.16 -0.65
C SER A 12 -3.91 -11.83 0.85
N LEU A 13 -2.81 -11.19 1.25
CA LEU A 13 -2.52 -10.90 2.66
C LEU A 13 -3.47 -9.88 3.27
N VAL A 14 -3.91 -8.86 2.52
CA VAL A 14 -4.86 -7.88 3.01
C VAL A 14 -6.18 -8.56 3.42
N VAL A 15 -6.62 -9.57 2.66
CA VAL A 15 -7.81 -10.35 3.00
C VAL A 15 -7.57 -11.23 4.23
N LEU A 16 -6.43 -11.91 4.34
CA LEU A 16 -6.08 -12.70 5.52
C LEU A 16 -6.03 -11.83 6.79
N GLN A 17 -5.39 -10.66 6.72
CA GLN A 17 -5.33 -9.72 7.82
C GLN A 17 -6.74 -9.26 8.22
N ALA A 18 -7.56 -8.87 7.23
CA ALA A 18 -8.94 -8.47 7.48
C ALA A 18 -9.79 -9.57 8.13
N LEU A 19 -9.55 -10.85 7.81
CA LEU A 19 -10.26 -11.97 8.44
C LEU A 19 -9.97 -12.06 9.95
N THR A 20 -8.76 -11.70 10.38
CA THR A 20 -8.33 -11.69 11.79
C THR A 20 -8.70 -10.41 12.55
N MET A 21 -9.14 -9.35 11.86
CA MET A 21 -9.55 -8.09 12.47
C MET A 21 -11.04 -8.10 12.82
N ASP A 22 -11.42 -7.36 13.87
CA ASP A 22 -12.83 -7.04 14.10
C ASP A 22 -13.30 -6.07 13.01
N ARG A 23 -14.34 -6.48 12.28
CA ARG A 23 -14.89 -5.79 11.11
C ARG A 23 -16.28 -5.25 11.36
N ARG A 24 -16.71 -5.16 12.63
CA ARG A 24 -18.00 -4.61 13.02
C ARG A 24 -17.92 -3.09 13.02
N ILE A 25 -18.82 -2.43 12.28
CA ILE A 25 -18.93 -0.98 12.27
C ILE A 25 -20.28 -0.54 12.84
N GLY A 26 -20.21 0.35 13.83
CA GLY A 26 -21.36 1.02 14.43
C GLY A 26 -22.18 0.16 15.41
N PRO A 27 -23.19 0.76 16.06
CA PRO A 27 -24.04 0.09 17.05
C PRO A 27 -24.94 -0.99 16.44
N HIS A 28 -25.12 -1.01 15.11
CA HIS A 28 -25.95 -1.99 14.39
C HIS A 28 -25.22 -3.28 13.99
N HIS A 29 -23.99 -3.53 14.47
CA HIS A 29 -23.23 -4.76 14.19
C HIS A 29 -23.05 -5.10 12.70
N LEU A 30 -22.99 -4.10 11.81
CA LEU A 30 -22.74 -4.33 10.39
C LEU A 30 -21.32 -4.92 10.21
N LYS A 31 -21.23 -6.19 9.78
CA LYS A 31 -19.96 -6.89 9.58
C LYS A 31 -19.48 -6.72 8.15
N ILE A 32 -18.39 -5.99 7.97
CA ILE A 32 -17.81 -5.76 6.64
C ILE A 32 -17.16 -7.05 6.12
N PRO A 33 -17.46 -7.49 4.88
CA PRO A 33 -16.76 -8.60 4.25
C PRO A 33 -15.25 -8.34 4.14
N ALA A 34 -14.41 -9.32 4.47
CA ALA A 34 -12.95 -9.14 4.42
C ALA A 34 -12.45 -8.80 3.01
N GLY A 35 -13.12 -9.33 1.98
CA GLY A 35 -12.82 -9.05 0.58
C GLY A 35 -13.04 -7.58 0.17
N SER A 36 -13.94 -6.84 0.82
CA SER A 36 -14.18 -5.43 0.48
C SER A 36 -13.12 -4.49 1.06
N MET A 37 -12.24 -4.96 1.94
CA MET A 37 -11.16 -4.14 2.50
C MET A 37 -10.13 -3.71 1.44
N ILE A 38 -10.09 -4.40 0.28
CA ILE A 38 -9.25 -4.02 -0.85
C ILE A 38 -9.59 -2.64 -1.43
N VAL A 39 -10.82 -2.14 -1.21
CA VAL A 39 -11.24 -0.80 -1.66
C VAL A 39 -10.34 0.29 -1.06
N PHE A 40 -9.90 0.14 0.18
CA PHE A 40 -8.96 1.09 0.80
C PHE A 40 -7.60 1.09 0.10
N VAL A 41 -7.12 -0.07 -0.34
CA VAL A 41 -5.88 -0.19 -1.12
C VAL A 41 -6.03 0.48 -2.48
N LEU A 42 -7.18 0.32 -3.15
CA LEU A 42 -7.48 0.98 -4.42
C LEU A 42 -7.49 2.50 -4.29
N ILE A 43 -8.18 3.03 -3.28
CA ILE A 43 -8.24 4.47 -3.00
C ILE A 43 -6.84 5.02 -2.70
N SER A 44 -6.09 4.33 -1.82
CA SER A 44 -4.72 4.73 -1.46
C SER A 44 -3.80 4.74 -2.68
N THR A 45 -3.88 3.71 -3.54
CA THR A 45 -3.12 3.63 -4.79
C THR A 45 -3.49 4.77 -5.75
N SER A 46 -4.77 5.11 -5.86
CA SER A 46 -5.23 6.20 -6.73
C SER A 46 -4.72 7.57 -6.27
N ILE A 47 -4.75 7.84 -4.96
CA ILE A 47 -4.16 9.04 -4.37
C ILE A 47 -2.65 9.08 -4.63
N PHE A 48 -1.97 7.96 -4.40
CA PHE A 48 -0.52 7.86 -4.57
C PHE A 48 -0.09 8.07 -6.02
N LEU A 49 -0.82 7.49 -6.97
CA LEU A 49 -0.61 7.69 -8.40
C LEU A 49 -0.79 9.16 -8.78
N THR A 50 -1.86 9.79 -8.27
CA THR A 50 -2.10 11.23 -8.51
C THR A 50 -0.95 12.09 -7.99
N ILE A 51 -0.39 11.76 -6.82
CA ILE A 51 0.78 12.47 -6.27
C ILE A 51 2.02 12.21 -7.13
N PHE A 52 2.25 10.97 -7.56
CA PHE A 52 3.38 10.62 -8.40
C PHE A 52 3.36 11.35 -9.74
N ASP A 53 2.23 11.31 -10.43
CA ASP A 53 2.06 11.89 -11.75
C ASP A 53 2.05 13.42 -11.70
N LYS A 54 1.46 14.01 -10.66
CA LYS A 54 1.25 15.46 -10.60
C LYS A 54 2.32 16.21 -9.82
N PHE A 55 3.05 15.55 -8.92
CA PHE A 55 4.05 16.19 -8.07
C PHE A 55 5.46 15.67 -8.36
N LEU A 56 5.63 14.35 -8.42
CA LEU A 56 6.96 13.75 -8.55
C LEU A 56 7.50 13.92 -9.97
N TRP A 57 6.66 13.71 -10.98
CA TRP A 57 7.04 13.89 -12.39
C TRP A 57 7.50 15.32 -12.74
N PRO A 58 6.73 16.39 -12.48
CA PRO A 58 7.18 17.75 -12.79
C PRO A 58 8.37 18.18 -11.94
N THR A 59 8.46 17.75 -10.67
CA THR A 59 9.63 18.03 -9.82
C THR A 59 10.89 17.39 -10.39
N TRP A 60 10.80 16.15 -10.85
CA TRP A 60 11.91 15.46 -11.51
C TRP A 60 12.34 16.16 -12.79
N GLN A 61 11.37 16.56 -13.61
CA GLN A 61 11.62 17.27 -14.86
C GLN A 61 12.26 18.64 -14.60
N LYS A 62 11.88 19.32 -13.51
CA LYS A 62 12.44 20.61 -13.08
C LYS A 62 13.85 20.47 -12.51
N LEU A 63 14.14 19.38 -11.78
CA LEU A 63 15.44 19.14 -11.14
C LEU A 63 16.50 18.65 -12.13
N THR A 64 16.17 17.64 -12.93
CA THR A 64 17.15 16.92 -13.77
C THR A 64 17.15 17.44 -15.22
N ARG A 65 16.11 18.20 -15.64
CA ARG A 65 15.87 18.64 -17.03
C ARG A 65 15.94 17.52 -18.08
N ARG A 66 15.88 16.26 -17.66
CA ARG A 66 15.89 15.06 -18.48
C ARG A 66 14.80 14.11 -18.02
N SER A 67 14.25 13.36 -18.96
CA SER A 67 13.29 12.29 -18.68
C SER A 67 13.92 11.29 -17.70
N PRO A 68 13.20 10.81 -16.66
CA PRO A 68 13.74 9.82 -15.75
C PRO A 68 14.13 8.55 -16.50
N THR A 69 15.29 7.99 -16.20
CA THR A 69 15.68 6.70 -16.76
C THR A 69 14.74 5.61 -16.25
N PRO A 70 14.47 4.55 -17.06
CA PRO A 70 13.63 3.43 -16.63
C PRO A 70 14.11 2.81 -15.31
N LEU A 71 15.43 2.71 -15.12
CA LEU A 71 16.06 2.22 -13.90
C LEU A 71 15.74 3.07 -12.67
N TRP A 72 15.69 4.40 -12.82
CA TRP A 72 15.34 5.29 -11.72
C TRP A 72 13.89 5.10 -11.26
N ARG A 73 12.96 4.99 -12.22
CA ARG A 73 11.54 4.71 -11.92
C ARG A 73 11.38 3.38 -11.18
N ILE A 74 12.10 2.34 -11.62
CA ILE A 74 12.09 1.02 -10.97
C ILE A 74 12.68 1.11 -9.55
N GLY A 75 13.81 1.81 -9.38
CA GLY A 75 14.46 2.01 -8.09
C GLY A 75 13.55 2.67 -7.05
N VAL A 76 12.84 3.75 -7.43
CA VAL A 76 11.86 4.41 -6.55
C VAL A 76 10.73 3.45 -6.15
N GLY A 77 10.22 2.65 -7.09
CA GLY A 77 9.19 1.65 -6.81
C GLY A 77 9.64 0.59 -5.79
N HIS A 78 10.89 0.13 -5.86
CA HIS A 78 11.45 -0.82 -4.90
C HIS A 78 11.61 -0.21 -3.50
N VAL A 79 12.12 1.01 -3.39
CA VAL A 79 12.26 1.70 -2.10
C VAL A 79 10.90 1.85 -1.40
N LEU A 80 9.87 2.24 -2.15
CA LEU A 80 8.50 2.34 -1.62
C LEU A 80 7.93 0.99 -1.16
N ASN A 81 8.20 -0.09 -1.91
CA ASN A 81 7.72 -1.42 -1.55
C ASN A 81 8.33 -1.89 -0.22
N VAL A 82 9.65 -1.69 -0.04
CA VAL A 82 10.36 -1.98 1.22
C VAL A 82 9.78 -1.15 2.37
N LEU A 83 9.54 0.15 2.14
CA LEU A 83 8.97 1.04 3.14
C LEU A 83 7.56 0.60 3.56
N SER A 84 6.72 0.23 2.59
CA SER A 84 5.35 -0.27 2.83
C SER A 84 5.36 -1.54 3.67
N MET A 85 6.26 -2.48 3.34
CA MET A 85 6.41 -3.72 4.11
C MET A 85 6.89 -3.46 5.54
N ALA A 86 7.83 -2.53 5.73
CA ALA A 86 8.30 -2.13 7.06
C ALA A 86 7.18 -1.53 7.92
N VAL A 87 6.33 -0.67 7.34
CA VAL A 87 5.17 -0.11 8.04
C VAL A 87 4.17 -1.21 8.42
N SER A 88 3.89 -2.14 7.51
CA SER A 88 2.99 -3.27 7.78
C SER A 88 3.50 -4.13 8.95
N ALA A 89 4.80 -4.46 8.94
CA ALA A 89 5.44 -5.21 10.03
C ALA A 89 5.36 -4.47 11.37
N LEU A 90 5.53 -3.14 11.37
CA LEU A 90 5.43 -2.33 12.58
C LEU A 90 4.00 -2.29 13.13
N VAL A 91 3.00 -2.14 12.27
CA VAL A 91 1.58 -2.15 12.65
C VAL A 91 1.20 -3.51 13.25
N GLU A 92 1.60 -4.60 12.61
CA GLU A 92 1.33 -5.95 13.10
C GLU A 92 2.03 -6.23 14.43
N SER A 93 3.29 -5.80 14.56
CA SER A 93 4.03 -5.90 15.83
C SER A 93 3.34 -5.15 16.98
N LYS A 94 2.74 -3.97 16.69
CA LYS A 94 1.96 -3.23 17.70
C LYS A 94 0.62 -3.89 18.02
N ARG A 95 -0.02 -4.55 17.04
CA ARG A 95 -1.25 -5.32 17.27
C ARG A 95 -0.99 -6.50 18.20
N LEU A 96 0.07 -7.26 17.94
CA LEU A 96 0.46 -8.42 18.75
C LEU A 96 0.79 -8.03 20.19
N LYS A 97 1.57 -6.96 20.39
CA LYS A 97 1.89 -6.43 21.73
C LYS A 97 0.70 -5.90 22.54
N ARG A 98 -0.44 -5.63 21.89
CA ARG A 98 -1.67 -5.21 22.56
C ARG A 98 -2.62 -6.37 22.85
N ALA A 99 -2.33 -7.55 22.30
CA ALA A 99 -3.11 -8.77 22.50
C ALA A 99 -2.50 -9.67 23.60
N GLU A 100 -1.30 -9.35 24.07
CA GLU A 100 -0.63 -9.87 25.27
C GLU A 100 -0.95 -8.97 26.47
#